data_AF-D3BCV1-F1
#
_entry.id   AF-D3BCV1-F1
#
_cell.length_a   1.000
_cell.length_b   1.000
_cell.length_c   1.000
_cell.angle_alpha   90.00
_cell.angle_beta   90.00
_cell.angle_gamma   90.00
#
_symmetry.space_group_name_H-M   'P 1'
#
loop_
_entity.id
_entity.type
_entity.pdbx_description
1 polymer ?
#
loop_
_entity_poly.entity_id
_entity_poly.type
_entity_poly.pdbx_seq_one_letter_code
_entity_poly.pdbx_strand_id
1 'polypeptide(L)'
;MVVNSSNNINLFVQLPHTLLTRITNELRDNIDRICFSLVCKRWFDERDRYLLFNIDNHIKQRYLNDDDYSSPLFFTKSYKSIYIKSLEFNNNNKNNCILYIGDLDEYQRSHYYDRIKNPIIEFDYFIDYKLLNTIDKIPSNVTNVVLNVFNKLNQDDSKHLYKILSQSNVTQLDGCNTVVHQLPPRLVKLTFDNQFNESLSVGCFPSTLKEIAFGYYFSRPIHKGVFLEGLEKLVLGSIFNETIENSANVFPSTLKYLSVGCYSHDPHTNLFPPNLEILEYSEYNRAFIDGMLPDSLHTIIHMPYRWIPHIGNLPNLKHLVNVADEDEDQDVADDVYDYTVKELDLSTIPEGIETVIIGNPEYDSHHNVYPVYRLNGALPNSVETFYTGSSYYQFDTIFPSDRQYHFKELTLSAHGDTKPIPTNVQAKKLCLSNYYKRVFNEGDLPAGIEILDFKYCKQIEFKSSRSLPDSIKEIVVYNQTLNDLHIPGNSKTSNTRSLECITFINDCILNLKRGVKIPESIRTLNTVFDATNFPYIPTTLTNINFTNSIKSVSDNIDCQVRKLDSKYYLMFGTTNRINFISTIFNQSMFNSSLVKKIESRSKPNQKVTTSSSSGCQIQ
;
A
#
# COMPACT_ATOMS: atom_id res chain seq x y z
N MET A 1 -57.00 28.43 -4.36
CA MET A 1 -57.01 27.36 -3.33
C MET A 1 -55.59 27.13 -2.89
N VAL A 2 -55.38 27.24 -1.58
CA VAL A 2 -54.07 27.19 -0.90
C VAL A 2 -53.42 25.83 -1.15
N VAL A 3 -52.23 25.82 -1.76
CA VAL A 3 -51.38 24.64 -1.87
C VAL A 3 -50.82 24.37 -0.47
N ASN A 4 -51.25 23.26 0.12
CA ASN A 4 -50.97 22.87 1.49
C ASN A 4 -49.49 22.49 1.64
N SER A 5 -48.69 23.33 2.28
CA SER A 5 -47.26 23.18 2.55
C SER A 5 -46.95 22.31 3.78
N SER A 6 -47.86 21.40 4.18
CA SER A 6 -47.78 20.63 5.43
C SER A 6 -47.36 19.15 5.27
N ASN A 7 -47.22 18.64 4.05
CA ASN A 7 -46.90 17.21 3.83
C ASN A 7 -45.42 16.83 4.02
N ASN A 8 -44.51 17.80 4.15
CA ASN A 8 -43.09 17.52 4.35
C ASN A 8 -42.72 17.16 5.81
N ILE A 9 -43.67 17.10 6.75
CA ILE A 9 -43.41 16.81 8.19
C ILE A 9 -44.09 15.50 8.65
N ASN A 10 -44.95 14.89 7.82
CA ASN A 10 -45.68 13.68 8.23
C ASN A 10 -44.77 12.44 8.19
N LEU A 11 -44.55 11.84 9.37
CA LEU A 11 -43.68 10.66 9.57
C LEU A 11 -44.03 9.51 8.63
N PHE A 12 -45.32 9.25 8.35
CA PHE A 12 -45.75 8.16 7.47
C PHE A 12 -45.51 8.44 5.98
N VAL A 13 -45.44 9.72 5.60
CA VAL A 13 -45.10 10.15 4.23
C VAL A 13 -43.58 10.09 4.01
N GLN A 14 -42.79 10.31 5.05
CA GLN A 14 -41.33 10.21 5.01
C GLN A 14 -40.80 8.79 5.25
N LEU A 15 -41.56 7.93 5.94
CA LEU A 15 -41.14 6.58 6.34
C LEU A 15 -40.50 5.76 5.21
N PRO A 16 -41.02 5.75 3.96
CA PRO A 16 -40.36 5.05 2.86
C PRO A 16 -38.95 5.58 2.59
N HIS A 17 -38.76 6.90 2.55
CA HIS A 17 -37.45 7.52 2.31
C HIS A 17 -36.50 7.30 3.50
N THR A 18 -37.00 7.36 4.73
CA THR A 18 -36.21 7.07 5.94
C THR A 18 -35.69 5.62 5.93
N LEU A 19 -36.54 4.67 5.52
CA LEU A 19 -36.14 3.27 5.38
C LEU A 19 -35.12 3.10 4.25
N LEU A 20 -35.36 3.72 3.09
CA LEU A 20 -34.41 3.68 1.97
C LEU A 20 -33.06 4.26 2.37
N THR A 21 -33.01 5.38 3.09
CA THR A 21 -31.76 5.97 3.60
C THR A 21 -31.03 5.01 4.54
N ARG A 22 -31.75 4.35 5.47
CA ARG A 22 -31.12 3.34 6.34
C ARG A 22 -30.54 2.19 5.54
N ILE A 23 -31.30 1.65 4.58
CA ILE A 23 -30.84 0.54 3.72
C ILE A 23 -29.60 0.97 2.93
N THR A 24 -29.61 2.14 2.29
CA THR A 24 -28.47 2.61 1.49
C THR A 24 -27.25 2.93 2.34
N ASN A 25 -27.43 3.30 3.61
CA ASN A 25 -26.31 3.55 4.51
C ASN A 25 -25.59 2.26 4.95
N GLU A 26 -26.28 1.11 4.93
CA GLU A 26 -25.68 -0.21 5.17
C GLU A 26 -24.88 -0.73 3.95
N LEU A 27 -25.08 -0.15 2.77
CA LEU A 27 -24.30 -0.49 1.58
C LEU A 27 -22.92 0.17 1.66
N ARG A 28 -21.87 -0.67 1.72
CA ARG A 28 -20.48 -0.22 1.83
C ARG A 28 -20.00 0.47 0.54
N ASP A 29 -20.26 -0.15 -0.60
CA ASP A 29 -19.76 0.32 -1.90
C ASP A 29 -20.72 1.32 -2.55
N ASN A 30 -20.18 2.42 -3.08
CA ASN A 30 -20.97 3.41 -3.82
C ASN A 30 -21.58 2.85 -5.10
N ILE A 31 -20.92 1.87 -5.74
CA ILE A 31 -21.48 1.23 -6.94
C ILE A 31 -22.76 0.46 -6.61
N ASP A 32 -22.83 -0.17 -5.43
CA ASP A 32 -24.01 -0.89 -4.98
C ASP A 32 -25.13 0.06 -4.60
N ARG A 33 -24.81 1.23 -4.02
CA ARG A 33 -25.76 2.33 -3.80
C ARG A 33 -26.40 2.80 -5.11
N ILE A 34 -25.62 2.89 -6.19
CA ILE A 34 -26.15 3.21 -7.52
C ILE A 34 -27.01 2.06 -8.03
N CYS A 35 -26.52 0.82 -8.01
CA CYS A 35 -27.29 -0.36 -8.42
C CYS A 35 -28.64 -0.42 -7.71
N PHE A 36 -28.67 -0.15 -6.40
CA PHE A 36 -29.90 -0.07 -5.61
C PHE A 36 -30.87 0.97 -6.15
N SER A 37 -30.39 2.19 -6.43
CA SER A 37 -31.24 3.23 -7.01
C SER A 37 -31.74 2.92 -8.43
N LEU A 38 -31.08 2.01 -9.16
CA LEU A 38 -31.47 1.56 -10.50
C LEU A 38 -32.52 0.43 -10.50
N VAL A 39 -32.88 -0.13 -9.34
CA VAL A 39 -33.82 -1.27 -9.23
C VAL A 39 -35.19 -0.96 -9.83
N CYS A 40 -35.70 0.26 -9.63
CA CYS A 40 -36.95 0.69 -10.25
C CYS A 40 -36.98 2.19 -10.55
N LYS A 41 -37.85 2.58 -11.48
CA LYS A 41 -37.98 3.98 -11.93
C LYS A 41 -38.23 4.95 -10.76
N ARG A 42 -39.09 4.58 -9.82
CA ARG A 42 -39.42 5.45 -8.67
C ARG A 42 -38.20 5.71 -7.79
N TRP A 43 -37.44 4.67 -7.46
CA TRP A 43 -36.23 4.81 -6.65
C TRP A 43 -35.18 5.64 -7.39
N PHE A 44 -35.04 5.46 -8.70
CA PHE A 44 -34.16 6.29 -9.50
C PHE A 44 -34.60 7.76 -9.48
N ASP A 45 -35.89 8.05 -9.71
CA ASP A 45 -36.41 9.42 -9.78
C ASP A 45 -36.34 10.14 -8.42
N GLU A 46 -36.49 9.42 -7.30
CA GLU A 46 -36.48 9.96 -5.93
C GLU A 46 -35.10 9.90 -5.24
N ARG A 47 -34.03 9.46 -5.94
CA ARG A 47 -32.69 9.20 -5.38
C ARG A 47 -32.09 10.34 -4.56
N ASP A 48 -32.27 11.61 -4.94
CA ASP A 48 -31.73 12.77 -4.21
C ASP A 48 -32.27 12.92 -2.77
N ARG A 49 -33.37 12.22 -2.45
CA ARG A 49 -34.02 12.27 -1.13
C ARG A 49 -33.50 11.23 -0.15
N TYR A 50 -32.90 10.14 -0.63
CA TYR A 50 -32.50 9.04 0.24
C TYR A 50 -31.05 8.58 0.05
N LEU A 51 -30.42 8.91 -1.08
CA LEU A 51 -29.07 8.47 -1.43
C LEU A 51 -28.03 9.51 -1.03
N LEU A 52 -26.96 9.07 -0.38
CA LEU A 52 -25.71 9.79 -0.22
C LEU A 52 -24.57 8.84 -0.59
N PHE A 53 -23.46 9.37 -1.10
CA PHE A 53 -22.27 8.56 -1.36
C PHE A 53 -21.40 8.50 -0.11
N ASN A 54 -20.76 7.35 0.09
CA ASN A 54 -19.64 7.23 0.99
C ASN A 54 -18.43 7.97 0.36
N ILE A 55 -17.92 9.00 1.03
CA ILE A 55 -16.80 9.79 0.52
C ILE A 55 -15.49 9.42 1.24
N ASP A 56 -15.51 8.42 2.10
CA ASP A 56 -14.40 8.14 3.01
C ASP A 56 -13.11 7.73 2.30
N ASN A 57 -13.15 7.23 1.06
CA ASN A 57 -11.95 6.65 0.44
C ASN A 57 -11.45 7.23 -0.90
N HIS A 58 -12.21 7.56 -1.94
CA HIS A 58 -11.54 7.66 -3.27
C HIS A 58 -12.02 8.76 -4.23
N ILE A 59 -12.64 9.83 -3.75
CA ILE A 59 -13.14 10.87 -4.68
C ILE A 59 -12.90 12.26 -4.12
N LYS A 60 -11.89 12.96 -4.66
CA LYS A 60 -11.39 14.25 -4.14
C LYS A 60 -11.94 15.45 -4.89
N GLN A 61 -11.93 16.60 -4.21
CA GLN A 61 -12.43 17.91 -4.64
C GLN A 61 -11.75 18.51 -5.89
N ARG A 62 -10.67 17.93 -6.41
CA ARG A 62 -9.93 18.47 -7.58
C ARG A 62 -10.83 18.82 -8.78
N TYR A 63 -11.98 18.16 -8.93
CA TYR A 63 -12.89 18.33 -10.07
C TYR A 63 -14.16 19.17 -9.79
N LEU A 64 -14.25 19.82 -8.63
CA LEU A 64 -15.37 20.74 -8.34
C LEU A 64 -15.01 22.21 -8.52
N ASN A 65 -13.74 22.56 -8.41
CA ASN A 65 -13.27 23.96 -8.49
C ASN A 65 -12.80 24.39 -9.88
N ASP A 66 -12.86 23.49 -10.87
CA ASP A 66 -12.47 23.80 -12.23
C ASP A 66 -13.69 24.35 -12.99
N ASP A 67 -13.83 25.67 -13.00
CA ASP A 67 -14.77 26.40 -13.87
C ASP A 67 -14.37 26.31 -15.36
N ASP A 68 -13.24 25.66 -15.66
CA ASP A 68 -12.78 25.46 -17.02
C ASP A 68 -13.53 24.29 -17.68
N TYR A 69 -14.33 24.63 -18.70
CA TYR A 69 -15.22 23.74 -19.47
C TYR A 69 -14.49 22.63 -20.26
N SER A 70 -13.23 22.33 -19.94
CA SER A 70 -12.36 21.42 -20.69
C SER A 70 -11.94 20.15 -19.93
N SER A 71 -12.23 20.00 -18.63
CA SER A 71 -12.06 18.72 -17.93
C SER A 71 -13.30 17.83 -18.13
N PRO A 72 -13.22 16.72 -18.88
CA PRO A 72 -14.33 15.79 -18.95
C PRO A 72 -14.39 14.99 -17.64
N LEU A 73 -15.44 14.19 -17.47
CA LEU A 73 -15.51 13.09 -16.48
C LEU A 73 -16.32 13.35 -15.20
N PHE A 74 -17.55 13.84 -15.37
CA PHE A 74 -18.69 13.36 -14.57
C PHE A 74 -19.70 12.71 -15.53
N PHE A 75 -19.52 11.42 -15.83
CA PHE A 75 -20.26 10.76 -16.92
C PHE A 75 -21.72 10.41 -16.60
N THR A 76 -22.12 10.37 -15.31
CA THR A 76 -23.54 10.34 -14.90
C THR A 76 -23.96 11.67 -14.29
N LYS A 77 -24.42 12.61 -15.13
CA LYS A 77 -24.98 13.90 -14.67
C LYS A 77 -26.07 13.73 -13.60
N SER A 78 -26.83 12.62 -13.66
CA SER A 78 -27.92 12.31 -12.74
C SER A 78 -27.51 12.11 -11.27
N TYR A 79 -26.23 11.86 -10.96
CA TYR A 79 -25.75 11.68 -9.58
C TYR A 79 -24.81 12.80 -9.11
N LYS A 80 -24.55 13.82 -9.94
CA LYS A 80 -23.60 14.91 -9.63
C LYS A 80 -24.03 15.72 -8.40
N SER A 81 -25.32 16.05 -8.29
CA SER A 81 -25.91 16.77 -7.15
C SER A 81 -25.71 16.01 -5.83
N ILE A 82 -25.99 14.71 -5.84
CA ILE A 82 -25.84 13.83 -4.68
C ILE A 82 -24.39 13.76 -4.24
N TYR A 83 -23.47 13.71 -5.20
CA TYR A 83 -22.04 13.69 -4.95
C TYR A 83 -21.55 14.98 -4.27
N ILE A 84 -21.90 16.15 -4.81
CA ILE A 84 -21.55 17.45 -4.20
C ILE A 84 -22.13 17.56 -2.79
N LYS A 85 -23.41 17.21 -2.62
CA LYS A 85 -24.08 17.21 -1.32
C LYS A 85 -23.39 16.29 -0.31
N SER A 86 -22.88 15.14 -0.76
CA SER A 86 -22.17 14.18 0.10
C SER A 86 -20.83 14.73 0.58
N LEU A 87 -20.09 15.45 -0.28
CA LEU A 87 -18.84 16.13 0.10
C LEU A 87 -19.06 17.25 1.11
N GLU A 88 -20.04 18.13 0.86
CA GLU A 88 -20.37 19.24 1.76
C GLU A 88 -20.82 18.74 3.13
N PHE A 89 -21.64 17.68 3.16
CA PHE A 89 -22.09 17.05 4.40
C PHE A 89 -20.92 16.41 5.15
N ASN A 90 -19.95 15.79 4.47
CA ASN A 90 -18.80 15.16 5.10
C ASN A 90 -17.87 16.21 5.74
N ASN A 91 -17.47 17.22 4.98
CA ASN A 91 -16.51 18.24 5.44
C ASN A 91 -16.98 19.02 6.67
N ASN A 92 -18.28 19.29 6.77
CA ASN A 92 -18.86 20.00 7.91
C ASN A 92 -18.99 19.13 9.17
N ASN A 93 -18.98 17.80 9.03
CA ASN A 93 -19.12 16.86 10.14
C ASN A 93 -17.79 16.20 10.54
N LYS A 94 -16.74 16.33 9.70
CA LYS A 94 -15.41 15.77 9.95
C LYS A 94 -14.60 16.73 10.81
N ASN A 95 -14.16 16.23 11.98
CA ASN A 95 -13.34 16.99 12.93
C ASN A 95 -11.82 16.81 12.71
N ASN A 96 -11.42 15.87 11.85
CA ASN A 96 -10.03 15.52 11.58
C ASN A 96 -9.72 15.68 10.08
N CYS A 97 -9.78 16.90 9.59
CA CYS A 97 -9.52 17.20 8.18
C CYS A 97 -8.02 17.30 7.88
N ILE A 98 -7.66 16.92 6.66
CA ILE A 98 -6.31 16.99 6.11
C ILE A 98 -6.22 18.19 5.15
N LEU A 99 -5.25 19.07 5.36
CA LEU A 99 -4.93 20.19 4.49
C LEU A 99 -3.61 19.92 3.75
N TYR A 100 -3.64 19.92 2.42
CA TYR A 100 -2.44 19.86 1.59
C TYR A 100 -2.01 21.26 1.14
N ILE A 101 -0.72 21.57 1.30
CA ILE A 101 -0.09 22.81 0.86
C ILE A 101 1.06 22.46 -0.08
N GLY A 102 0.98 22.85 -1.35
CA GLY A 102 2.03 22.54 -2.32
C GLY A 102 1.60 22.76 -3.77
N ASP A 103 2.34 22.14 -4.70
CA ASP A 103 2.00 22.10 -6.12
C ASP A 103 1.42 20.71 -6.46
N LEU A 104 0.24 20.67 -7.08
CA LEU A 104 -0.44 19.42 -7.48
C LEU A 104 -0.01 18.89 -8.85
N ASP A 105 0.67 19.70 -9.67
CA ASP A 105 1.08 19.32 -11.02
C ASP A 105 2.49 18.72 -11.05
N GLU A 106 3.32 19.05 -10.05
CA GLU A 106 4.65 18.46 -9.88
C GLU A 106 4.61 16.98 -9.46
N TYR A 107 3.50 16.55 -8.84
CA TYR A 107 3.21 15.14 -8.56
C TYR A 107 3.27 14.27 -9.84
N GLN A 108 3.07 14.85 -11.03
CA GLN A 108 3.09 14.12 -12.30
C GLN A 108 4.50 13.95 -12.90
N ARG A 109 5.54 14.59 -12.37
CA ARG A 109 6.88 14.65 -13.00
C ARG A 109 8.00 13.96 -12.23
N SER A 110 7.77 13.49 -11.00
CA SER A 110 8.86 12.93 -10.19
C SER A 110 9.10 11.45 -10.46
N HIS A 111 10.19 11.15 -11.17
CA HIS A 111 10.89 9.85 -11.16
C HIS A 111 11.87 9.75 -9.96
N TYR A 112 11.71 10.57 -8.91
CA TYR A 112 12.78 10.83 -7.92
C TYR A 112 12.38 10.59 -6.46
N TYR A 113 11.17 10.09 -6.18
CA TYR A 113 10.74 9.71 -4.82
C TYR A 113 10.26 8.26 -4.78
N ASP A 114 11.19 7.32 -4.77
CA ASP A 114 10.92 5.87 -4.72
C ASP A 114 10.88 5.26 -3.30
N ARG A 115 10.75 6.07 -2.24
CA ARG A 115 10.49 5.57 -0.87
C ARG A 115 9.23 6.09 -0.19
N ILE A 116 8.34 6.73 -0.95
CA ILE A 116 6.92 6.67 -0.60
C ILE A 116 6.19 5.99 -1.74
N LYS A 117 5.81 4.74 -1.50
CA LYS A 117 4.76 4.00 -2.21
C LYS A 117 3.42 4.75 -2.07
N ASN A 118 3.33 5.98 -2.53
CA ASN A 118 2.31 6.87 -2.00
C ASN A 118 0.98 6.63 -2.72
N PRO A 119 -0.05 6.09 -2.04
CA PRO A 119 -1.41 6.32 -2.49
C PRO A 119 -1.58 7.83 -2.64
N ILE A 120 -2.34 8.27 -3.64
CA ILE A 120 -2.67 9.69 -3.87
C ILE A 120 -2.95 10.33 -2.50
N ILE A 121 -2.10 11.25 -2.01
CA ILE A 121 -2.22 11.83 -0.65
C ILE A 121 -3.65 12.30 -0.44
N GLU A 122 -4.39 11.69 0.48
CA GLU A 122 -5.78 12.05 0.80
C GLU A 122 -5.83 13.39 1.53
N PHE A 123 -6.56 14.36 0.98
CA PHE A 123 -6.72 15.69 1.56
C PHE A 123 -8.16 16.20 1.38
N ASP A 124 -8.64 16.92 2.39
CA ASP A 124 -9.96 17.56 2.44
C ASP A 124 -9.90 19.03 1.97
N TYR A 125 -8.75 19.68 2.18
CA TYR A 125 -8.46 21.05 1.74
C TYR A 125 -7.16 21.10 0.92
N PHE A 126 -7.08 22.02 -0.04
CA PHE A 126 -5.91 22.27 -0.87
C PHE A 126 -5.56 23.75 -0.91
N ILE A 127 -4.27 24.06 -0.78
CA ILE A 127 -3.70 25.39 -0.96
C ILE A 127 -2.52 25.28 -1.93
N ASP A 128 -2.57 26.04 -3.03
CA ASP A 128 -1.39 26.29 -3.85
C ASP A 128 -0.39 27.11 -3.02
N TYR A 129 0.85 26.64 -2.91
CA TYR A 129 1.90 27.32 -2.14
C TYR A 129 2.11 28.78 -2.60
N LYS A 130 1.84 29.11 -3.86
CA LYS A 130 1.92 30.47 -4.42
C LYS A 130 0.88 31.43 -3.84
N LEU A 131 -0.17 30.90 -3.21
CA LEU A 131 -1.26 31.64 -2.59
C LEU A 131 -1.18 31.67 -1.06
N LEU A 132 -0.08 31.19 -0.47
CA LEU A 132 0.09 31.14 0.99
C LEU A 132 -0.07 32.51 1.67
N ASN A 133 0.37 33.57 1.00
CA ASN A 133 0.25 34.94 1.49
C ASN A 133 -1.21 35.46 1.54
N THR A 134 -2.16 34.78 0.90
CA THR A 134 -3.59 35.14 0.91
C THR A 134 -4.37 34.54 2.07
N ILE A 135 -3.72 33.69 2.88
CA ILE A 135 -4.38 32.89 3.91
C ILE A 135 -3.89 33.32 5.28
N ASP A 136 -4.82 33.77 6.11
CA ASP A 136 -4.51 34.24 7.47
C ASP A 136 -4.76 33.18 8.55
N LYS A 137 -5.49 32.10 8.23
CA LYS A 137 -5.88 31.09 9.21
C LYS A 137 -6.14 29.73 8.57
N ILE A 138 -5.74 28.68 9.28
CA ILE A 138 -6.09 27.29 8.96
C ILE A 138 -7.48 26.97 9.57
N PRO A 139 -8.42 26.35 8.83
CA PRO A 139 -9.73 25.96 9.36
C PRO A 139 -9.64 25.13 10.65
N SER A 140 -10.54 25.36 11.60
CA SER A 140 -10.43 24.79 12.95
C SER A 140 -10.62 23.28 13.04
N ASN A 141 -11.25 22.67 12.02
CA ASN A 141 -11.43 21.23 11.86
C ASN A 141 -10.23 20.54 11.18
N VAL A 142 -9.18 21.29 10.79
CA VAL A 142 -7.94 20.72 10.25
C VAL A 142 -7.04 20.29 11.40
N THR A 143 -6.75 18.99 11.45
CA THR A 143 -5.83 18.38 12.42
C THR A 143 -4.52 17.94 11.78
N ASN A 144 -4.54 17.72 10.45
CA ASN A 144 -3.42 17.17 9.71
C ASN A 144 -3.04 18.15 8.59
N VAL A 145 -1.76 18.49 8.49
CA VAL A 145 -1.23 19.31 7.38
C VAL A 145 -0.14 18.53 6.67
N VAL A 146 -0.23 18.48 5.34
CA VAL A 146 0.79 17.90 4.46
C VAL A 146 1.44 19.01 3.65
N LEU A 147 2.75 19.14 3.77
CA LEU A 147 3.55 20.14 3.09
C LEU A 147 4.34 19.51 1.93
N ASN A 148 4.24 20.10 0.74
CA ASN A 148 5.09 19.81 -0.41
C ASN A 148 5.65 21.11 -0.96
N VAL A 149 6.52 21.74 -0.16
CA VAL A 149 7.02 23.11 -0.35
C VAL A 149 8.54 23.22 -0.29
N PHE A 150 9.26 22.10 -0.38
CA PHE A 150 10.73 22.07 -0.30
C PHE A 150 11.38 22.98 -1.36
N ASN A 151 12.28 23.87 -0.92
CA ASN A 151 12.92 24.91 -1.75
C ASN A 151 11.97 25.83 -2.54
N LYS A 152 10.67 25.86 -2.19
CA LYS A 152 9.66 26.70 -2.88
C LYS A 152 9.33 27.97 -2.12
N LEU A 153 9.48 27.96 -0.80
CA LEU A 153 9.17 29.11 0.05
C LEU A 153 10.39 30.01 0.18
N ASN A 154 10.18 31.32 -0.02
CA ASN A 154 11.11 32.31 0.48
C ASN A 154 11.01 32.42 2.01
N GLN A 155 11.87 33.24 2.62
CA GLN A 155 11.92 33.39 4.08
C GLN A 155 10.62 33.95 4.68
N ASP A 156 9.95 34.88 3.98
CA ASP A 156 8.73 35.50 4.48
C ASP A 156 7.54 34.53 4.41
N ASP A 157 7.41 33.78 3.32
CA ASP A 157 6.37 32.75 3.15
C ASP A 157 6.57 31.59 4.12
N SER A 158 7.82 31.16 4.36
CA SER A 158 8.14 30.18 5.40
C SER A 158 7.71 30.68 6.78
N LYS A 159 8.13 31.90 7.13
CA LYS A 159 7.77 32.51 8.42
C LYS A 159 6.25 32.65 8.58
N HIS A 160 5.53 33.04 7.53
CA HIS A 160 4.07 33.15 7.53
C HIS A 160 3.40 31.78 7.71
N LEU A 161 3.86 30.75 7.00
CA LEU A 161 3.37 29.38 7.12
C LEU A 161 3.48 28.86 8.55
N TYR A 162 4.66 28.96 9.18
CA TYR A 162 4.84 28.48 10.55
C TYR A 162 4.09 29.34 11.59
N LYS A 163 3.87 30.63 11.29
CA LYS A 163 2.99 31.48 12.10
C LYS A 163 1.54 30.99 12.07
N ILE A 164 0.96 30.72 10.90
CA ILE A 164 -0.42 30.21 10.83
C ILE A 164 -0.55 28.79 11.41
N LEU A 165 0.48 27.95 11.25
CA LEU A 165 0.54 26.61 11.84
C LEU A 165 0.57 26.65 13.36
N SER A 166 1.37 27.53 13.97
CA SER A 166 1.45 27.66 15.43
C SER A 166 0.14 28.14 16.09
N GLN A 167 -0.74 28.80 15.32
CA GLN A 167 -2.05 29.29 15.78
C GLN A 167 -3.21 28.33 15.50
N SER A 168 -2.92 27.15 14.95
CA SER A 168 -3.93 26.19 14.49
C SER A 168 -4.18 25.05 15.49
N ASN A 169 -5.14 24.18 15.17
CA ASN A 169 -5.41 22.94 15.92
C ASN A 169 -4.63 21.74 15.39
N VAL A 170 -3.57 21.97 14.60
CA VAL A 170 -2.80 20.90 13.95
C VAL A 170 -2.11 20.01 14.98
N THR A 171 -2.36 18.71 14.86
CA THR A 171 -1.77 17.63 15.67
C THR A 171 -0.84 16.74 14.86
N GLN A 172 -0.92 16.77 13.52
CA GLN A 172 -0.02 16.04 12.63
C GLN A 172 0.50 16.96 11.51
N LEU A 173 1.82 16.98 11.33
CA LEU A 173 2.49 17.77 10.30
C LEU A 173 3.42 16.86 9.50
N ASP A 174 3.12 16.68 8.23
CA ASP A 174 3.90 15.88 7.30
C ASP A 174 4.63 16.77 6.29
N GLY A 175 5.89 16.45 5.98
CA GLY A 175 6.73 17.24 5.07
C GLY A 175 7.31 18.50 5.71
N CYS A 176 7.50 18.52 7.03
CA CYS A 176 8.16 19.62 7.71
C CYS A 176 9.59 19.79 7.16
N ASN A 177 9.94 21.00 6.76
CA ASN A 177 11.20 21.29 6.07
C ASN A 177 12.19 22.08 6.92
N THR A 178 11.82 22.54 8.12
CA THR A 178 12.68 23.31 9.02
C THR A 178 12.21 23.25 10.47
N VAL A 179 13.15 23.35 11.42
CA VAL A 179 12.88 23.51 12.87
C VAL A 179 13.28 24.88 13.39
N VAL A 180 13.68 25.80 12.52
CA VAL A 180 14.08 27.18 12.89
C VAL A 180 12.89 27.99 13.40
N HIS A 181 11.68 27.67 12.93
CA HIS A 181 10.44 28.30 13.36
C HIS A 181 9.73 27.46 14.43
N GLN A 182 8.88 28.12 15.22
CA GLN A 182 8.09 27.44 16.24
C GLN A 182 7.08 26.49 15.58
N LEU A 183 7.21 25.19 15.90
CA LEU A 183 6.26 24.16 15.49
C LEU A 183 4.92 24.30 16.25
N PRO A 184 3.80 23.76 15.72
CA PRO A 184 2.51 23.77 16.40
C PRO A 184 2.60 23.21 17.83
N PRO A 185 2.07 23.91 18.85
CA PRO A 185 2.23 23.49 20.25
C PRO A 185 1.46 22.22 20.62
N ARG A 186 0.49 21.82 19.78
CA ARG A 186 -0.35 20.61 19.96
C ARG A 186 0.10 19.43 19.09
N LEU A 187 1.28 19.54 18.48
CA LEU A 187 1.77 18.54 17.54
C LEU A 187 2.06 17.21 18.26
N VAL A 188 1.41 16.15 17.80
CA VAL A 188 1.57 14.77 18.29
C VAL A 188 2.43 13.95 17.34
N LYS A 189 2.32 14.19 16.02
CA LYS A 189 3.08 13.50 14.98
C LYS A 189 3.79 14.49 14.05
N LEU A 190 5.06 14.23 13.77
CA LEU A 190 5.89 15.05 12.90
C LEU A 190 6.68 14.18 11.92
N THR A 191 6.46 14.41 10.63
CA THR A 191 7.26 13.80 9.56
C THR A 191 8.02 14.90 8.82
N PHE A 192 9.32 14.73 8.67
CA PHE A 192 10.17 15.66 7.93
C PHE A 192 10.19 15.36 6.43
N ASP A 193 10.41 16.40 5.63
CA ASP A 193 10.73 16.27 4.22
C ASP A 193 12.02 15.45 4.03
N ASN A 194 12.13 14.72 2.91
CA ASN A 194 13.29 13.89 2.60
C ASN A 194 14.62 14.64 2.65
N GLN A 195 14.63 15.92 2.32
CA GLN A 195 15.80 16.79 2.23
C GLN A 195 16.12 17.52 3.54
N PHE A 196 15.32 17.34 4.60
CA PHE A 196 15.59 17.96 5.90
C PHE A 196 16.91 17.46 6.47
N ASN A 197 17.83 18.38 6.78
CA ASN A 197 19.13 18.05 7.37
C ASN A 197 19.69 19.19 8.25
N GLU A 198 18.80 19.93 8.92
CA GLU A 198 19.17 20.97 9.89
C GLU A 198 19.62 20.35 11.22
N SER A 199 20.51 21.04 11.94
CA SER A 199 20.93 20.61 13.28
C SER A 199 19.78 20.77 14.29
N LEU A 200 19.62 19.79 15.16
CA LEU A 200 18.60 19.80 16.20
C LEU A 200 19.14 20.45 17.48
N SER A 201 18.43 21.47 17.98
CA SER A 201 18.73 22.11 19.26
C SER A 201 17.82 21.61 20.38
N VAL A 202 18.31 21.67 21.61
CA VAL A 202 17.48 21.34 22.79
C VAL A 202 16.26 22.24 22.82
N GLY A 203 15.06 21.64 22.89
CA GLY A 203 13.79 22.37 22.92
C GLY A 203 13.24 22.80 21.56
N CYS A 204 13.78 22.31 20.43
CA CYS A 204 13.20 22.58 19.11
C CYS A 204 11.85 21.87 18.88
N PHE A 205 11.57 20.79 19.61
CA PHE A 205 10.32 20.04 19.54
C PHE A 205 9.33 20.43 20.66
N PRO A 206 8.02 20.45 20.37
CA PRO A 206 7.00 20.63 21.40
C PRO A 206 6.93 19.40 22.32
N SER A 207 6.59 19.60 23.60
CA SER A 207 6.50 18.52 24.60
C SER A 207 5.32 17.57 24.42
N THR A 208 4.41 17.87 23.49
CA THR A 208 3.24 17.04 23.14
C THR A 208 3.55 15.95 22.11
N LEU A 209 4.76 15.97 21.55
CA LEU A 209 5.15 15.14 20.42
C LEU A 209 5.38 13.68 20.85
N LYS A 210 4.73 12.75 20.16
CA LYS A 210 4.81 11.30 20.38
C LYS A 210 5.53 10.56 19.26
N GLU A 211 5.46 11.06 18.04
CA GLU A 211 6.04 10.39 16.87
C GLU A 211 6.86 11.38 16.04
N ILE A 212 8.12 11.03 15.76
CA ILE A 212 9.00 11.75 14.84
C ILE A 212 9.48 10.77 13.76
N ALA A 213 9.38 11.18 12.50
CA ALA A 213 10.03 10.51 11.40
C ALA A 213 10.86 11.50 10.58
N PHE A 214 12.17 11.25 10.49
CA PHE A 214 13.09 12.02 9.68
C PHE A 214 13.06 11.56 8.22
N GLY A 215 13.35 12.49 7.32
CA GLY A 215 13.47 12.23 5.89
C GLY A 215 14.76 11.48 5.53
N TYR A 216 14.83 10.98 4.29
CA TYR A 216 15.94 10.16 3.78
C TYR A 216 17.32 10.73 4.12
N TYR A 217 17.55 12.03 3.89
CA TYR A 217 18.86 12.70 3.98
C TYR A 217 19.26 13.21 5.37
N PHE A 218 18.44 13.01 6.40
CA PHE A 218 18.79 13.47 7.75
C PHE A 218 19.99 12.69 8.30
N SER A 219 21.10 13.39 8.55
CA SER A 219 22.33 12.82 9.11
C SER A 219 23.06 13.91 9.89
N ARG A 220 22.68 14.08 11.17
CA ARG A 220 23.26 15.04 12.10
C ARG A 220 23.47 14.42 13.48
N PRO A 221 24.49 14.83 14.26
CA PRO A 221 24.70 14.32 15.61
C PRO A 221 23.46 14.47 16.49
N ILE A 222 23.17 13.43 17.28
CA ILE A 222 22.06 13.41 18.24
C ILE A 222 22.62 13.57 19.65
N HIS A 223 22.24 14.66 20.28
CA HIS A 223 22.65 15.02 21.64
C HIS A 223 21.55 14.72 22.67
N LYS A 224 21.96 14.53 23.92
CA LYS A 224 21.06 14.39 25.06
C LYS A 224 20.10 15.59 25.17
N GLY A 225 18.82 15.30 25.41
CA GLY A 225 17.79 16.31 25.64
C GLY A 225 17.19 16.93 24.38
N VAL A 226 17.60 16.50 23.18
CA VAL A 226 16.92 16.84 21.92
C VAL A 226 15.51 16.25 21.90
N PHE A 227 15.39 14.96 22.22
CA PHE A 227 14.11 14.27 22.34
C PHE A 227 13.61 14.31 23.79
N LEU A 228 12.32 14.62 23.97
CA LEU A 228 11.69 14.79 25.28
C LEU A 228 11.01 13.50 25.74
N GLU A 229 10.86 13.34 27.07
CA GLU A 229 10.02 12.29 27.65
C GLU A 229 8.58 12.44 27.17
N GLY A 230 7.98 11.33 26.72
CA GLY A 230 6.68 11.31 26.05
C GLY A 230 6.78 10.91 24.57
N LEU A 231 7.97 10.94 23.96
CA LEU A 231 8.19 10.41 22.61
C LEU A 231 8.09 8.88 22.63
N GLU A 232 7.22 8.32 21.79
CA GLU A 232 6.91 6.90 21.69
C GLU A 232 7.51 6.27 20.42
N LYS A 233 7.66 7.03 19.32
CA LYS A 233 8.22 6.55 18.04
C LYS A 233 9.24 7.53 17.46
N LEU A 234 10.40 7.00 17.06
CA LEU A 234 11.45 7.74 16.38
C LEU A 234 11.96 6.95 15.17
N VAL A 235 11.95 7.59 14.00
CA VAL A 235 12.56 7.07 12.76
C VAL A 235 13.64 8.05 12.34
N LEU A 236 14.90 7.62 12.37
CA LEU A 236 16.03 8.39 11.85
C LEU A 236 16.11 8.30 10.33
N GLY A 237 16.85 9.22 9.70
CA GLY A 237 17.02 9.24 8.26
C GLY A 237 17.69 7.95 7.76
N SER A 238 17.35 7.51 6.55
CA SER A 238 17.91 6.26 6.02
C SER A 238 19.43 6.31 5.96
N ILE A 239 20.02 7.43 5.54
CA ILE A 239 21.49 7.60 5.48
C ILE A 239 22.11 8.11 6.80
N PHE A 240 21.37 8.04 7.91
CA PHE A 240 21.86 8.51 9.20
C PHE A 240 23.08 7.70 9.61
N ASN A 241 24.24 8.36 9.69
CA ASN A 241 25.49 7.73 10.12
C ASN A 241 26.35 8.68 10.97
N GLU A 242 25.68 9.53 11.74
CA GLU A 242 26.34 10.50 12.62
C GLU A 242 26.34 10.01 14.06
N THR A 243 27.16 10.65 14.90
CA THR A 243 27.31 10.22 16.30
C THR A 243 26.00 10.36 17.09
N ILE A 244 25.62 9.27 17.77
CA ILE A 244 24.62 9.27 18.84
C ILE A 244 25.43 9.36 20.14
N GLU A 245 25.18 10.40 20.94
CA GLU A 245 25.91 10.60 22.19
C GLU A 245 25.80 9.34 23.09
N ASN A 246 26.92 8.83 23.61
CA ASN A 246 26.92 7.65 24.48
C ASN A 246 26.50 8.04 25.90
N SER A 247 25.20 8.24 26.12
CA SER A 247 24.64 8.54 27.43
C SER A 247 23.32 7.81 27.65
N ALA A 248 23.06 7.38 28.88
CA ALA A 248 21.90 6.55 29.25
C ALA A 248 20.51 7.23 29.10
N ASN A 249 20.42 8.41 28.46
CA ASN A 249 19.17 9.15 28.25
C ASN A 249 19.19 9.97 26.94
N VAL A 250 19.93 9.53 25.91
CA VAL A 250 19.85 10.20 24.59
C VAL A 250 18.50 9.95 23.94
N PHE A 251 18.01 8.73 24.05
CA PHE A 251 16.62 8.39 23.74
C PHE A 251 15.80 8.37 25.04
N PRO A 252 14.56 8.89 25.01
CA PRO A 252 13.70 8.93 26.19
C PRO A 252 13.22 7.53 26.59
N SER A 253 12.94 7.35 27.87
CA SER A 253 12.51 6.05 28.42
C SER A 253 11.14 5.60 27.89
N THR A 254 10.32 6.52 27.39
CA THR A 254 9.02 6.26 26.78
C THR A 254 9.08 5.69 25.36
N LEU A 255 10.27 5.63 24.74
CA LEU A 255 10.41 5.24 23.35
C LEU A 255 10.14 3.74 23.17
N LYS A 256 9.18 3.42 22.29
CA LYS A 256 8.70 2.06 21.98
C LYS A 256 9.12 1.59 20.59
N TYR A 257 9.24 2.52 19.64
CA TYR A 257 9.69 2.24 18.28
C TYR A 257 10.91 3.08 17.96
N LEU A 258 11.98 2.43 17.50
CA LEU A 258 13.19 3.08 17.03
C LEU A 258 13.62 2.48 15.70
N SER A 259 13.73 3.33 14.68
CA SER A 259 14.46 3.01 13.47
C SER A 259 15.76 3.78 13.44
N VAL A 260 16.86 3.04 13.48
CA VAL A 260 18.21 3.57 13.27
C VAL A 260 18.56 3.23 11.82
N GLY A 261 18.81 4.25 10.98
CA GLY A 261 19.22 4.07 9.58
C GLY A 261 20.61 3.42 9.49
N CYS A 262 21.40 3.77 8.46
CA CYS A 262 22.75 3.25 8.18
C CYS A 262 23.83 3.60 9.25
N TYR A 263 23.58 3.31 10.53
CA TYR A 263 24.43 3.69 11.66
C TYR A 263 25.58 2.72 11.84
N SER A 264 26.80 3.15 11.47
CA SER A 264 27.99 2.30 11.38
C SER A 264 28.96 2.41 12.56
N HIS A 265 28.63 3.23 13.56
CA HIS A 265 29.44 3.41 14.77
C HIS A 265 29.33 2.19 15.70
N ASP A 266 30.33 2.01 16.58
CA ASP A 266 30.40 0.85 17.46
C ASP A 266 29.18 0.79 18.42
N PRO A 267 28.50 -0.38 18.51
CA PRO A 267 27.41 -0.55 19.45
C PRO A 267 27.92 -0.43 20.89
N HIS A 268 27.03 -0.02 21.78
CA HIS A 268 27.28 0.02 23.22
C HIS A 268 26.00 -0.32 23.99
N THR A 269 26.13 -0.74 25.24
CA THR A 269 25.02 -1.29 26.04
C THR A 269 23.86 -0.33 26.29
N ASN A 270 24.07 0.98 26.13
CA ASN A 270 23.05 2.02 26.34
C ASN A 270 22.47 2.58 25.03
N LEU A 271 22.75 1.94 23.89
CA LEU A 271 22.32 2.42 22.58
C LEU A 271 20.79 2.42 22.43
N PHE A 272 20.12 1.43 23.02
CA PHE A 272 18.67 1.26 22.94
C PHE A 272 17.98 1.50 24.29
N PRO A 273 16.82 2.18 24.32
CA PRO A 273 16.11 2.46 25.55
C PRO A 273 15.44 1.20 26.12
N PRO A 274 15.24 1.12 27.46
CA PRO A 274 14.84 -0.12 28.13
C PRO A 274 13.41 -0.60 27.82
N ASN A 275 12.52 0.29 27.35
CA ASN A 275 11.11 -0.03 27.04
C ASN A 275 10.86 -0.17 25.53
N LEU A 276 11.92 -0.39 24.74
CA LEU A 276 11.81 -0.52 23.29
C LEU A 276 11.08 -1.81 22.91
N GLU A 277 9.96 -1.67 22.20
CA GLU A 277 9.11 -2.78 21.76
C GLU A 277 9.45 -3.23 20.32
N ILE A 278 9.83 -2.28 19.46
CA ILE A 278 10.15 -2.49 18.04
C ILE A 278 11.47 -1.81 17.69
N LEU A 279 12.41 -2.57 17.15
CA LEU A 279 13.69 -2.09 16.64
C LEU A 279 13.77 -2.34 15.14
N GLU A 280 13.96 -1.27 14.37
CA GLU A 280 14.36 -1.34 12.97
C GLU A 280 15.82 -0.90 12.89
N TYR A 281 16.69 -1.84 12.52
CA TYR A 281 18.14 -1.62 12.54
C TYR A 281 18.69 -1.97 11.16
N SER A 282 18.86 -0.95 10.33
CA SER A 282 19.35 -1.11 8.97
C SER A 282 20.86 -0.87 8.94
N GLU A 283 21.66 -1.94 9.02
CA GLU A 283 23.05 -2.07 8.51
C GLU A 283 24.17 -2.53 9.49
N TYR A 284 25.22 -3.00 8.80
CA TYR A 284 26.55 -3.49 9.15
C TYR A 284 26.64 -4.73 10.02
N ASN A 285 27.34 -5.71 9.46
CA ASN A 285 27.70 -7.01 9.99
C ASN A 285 28.63 -6.89 11.22
N ARG A 286 28.15 -6.25 12.29
CA ARG A 286 28.90 -5.89 13.50
C ARG A 286 28.66 -6.89 14.63
N ALA A 287 29.62 -6.90 15.55
CA ALA A 287 29.60 -7.76 16.71
C ALA A 287 28.37 -7.47 17.58
N PHE A 288 27.68 -8.54 17.98
CA PHE A 288 26.65 -8.46 19.00
C PHE A 288 27.28 -8.18 20.37
N ILE A 289 26.65 -7.33 21.18
CA ILE A 289 27.05 -7.08 22.56
C ILE A 289 25.95 -7.59 23.48
N ASP A 290 26.31 -8.49 24.40
CA ASP A 290 25.40 -9.01 25.41
C ASP A 290 24.78 -7.87 26.23
N GLY A 291 23.45 -7.89 26.34
CA GLY A 291 22.68 -6.87 27.06
C GLY A 291 22.40 -5.58 26.28
N MET A 292 22.77 -5.49 25.00
CA MET A 292 22.41 -4.34 24.16
C MET A 292 20.92 -4.29 23.83
N LEU A 293 20.27 -5.43 23.59
CA LEU A 293 18.85 -5.51 23.27
C LEU A 293 18.01 -5.60 24.56
N PRO A 294 16.96 -4.78 24.72
CA PRO A 294 16.12 -4.78 25.91
C PRO A 294 15.12 -5.94 25.92
N ASP A 295 14.77 -6.43 27.12
CA ASP A 295 13.82 -7.55 27.31
C ASP A 295 12.40 -7.23 26.83
N SER A 296 12.05 -5.96 26.70
CA SER A 296 10.74 -5.48 26.21
C SER A 296 10.54 -5.68 24.70
N LEU A 297 11.61 -6.01 23.97
CA LEU A 297 11.61 -6.10 22.51
C LEU A 297 10.81 -7.30 22.02
N HIS A 298 9.79 -7.04 21.19
CA HIS A 298 8.98 -8.08 20.58
C HIS A 298 9.14 -8.18 19.05
N THR A 299 9.67 -7.16 18.39
CA THR A 299 9.91 -7.14 16.94
C THR A 299 11.29 -6.58 16.61
N ILE A 300 12.02 -7.27 15.73
CA ILE A 300 13.24 -6.77 15.11
C ILE A 300 13.09 -6.79 13.59
N ILE A 301 13.37 -5.66 12.95
CA ILE A 301 13.30 -5.45 11.50
C ILE A 301 14.70 -5.17 10.97
N HIS A 302 15.06 -5.74 9.81
CA HIS A 302 16.36 -5.58 9.15
C HIS A 302 17.55 -6.17 9.95
N MET A 303 17.27 -7.11 10.86
CA MET A 303 18.26 -7.67 11.77
C MET A 303 19.42 -8.35 11.02
N PRO A 304 20.69 -8.09 11.42
CA PRO A 304 21.82 -8.86 10.91
C PRO A 304 21.71 -10.34 11.26
N TYR A 305 21.90 -11.24 10.29
CA TYR A 305 21.79 -12.68 10.52
C TYR A 305 22.72 -13.20 11.64
N ARG A 306 23.89 -12.56 11.83
CA ARG A 306 24.85 -12.92 12.90
C ARG A 306 24.31 -12.72 14.32
N TRP A 307 23.23 -11.97 14.51
CA TRP A 307 22.60 -11.78 15.82
C TRP A 307 21.70 -12.96 16.22
N ILE A 308 21.30 -13.80 15.26
CA ILE A 308 20.37 -14.92 15.50
C ILE A 308 20.82 -15.84 16.66
N PRO A 309 22.09 -16.25 16.77
CA PRO A 309 22.54 -17.07 17.89
C PRO A 309 22.44 -16.39 19.27
N HIS A 310 22.28 -15.07 19.31
CA HIS A 310 22.33 -14.26 20.54
C HIS A 310 20.94 -13.82 21.04
N ILE A 311 19.90 -13.96 20.23
CA ILE A 311 18.53 -13.54 20.58
C ILE A 311 17.74 -14.60 21.36
N GLY A 312 18.31 -15.79 21.59
CA GLY A 312 17.62 -16.93 22.23
C GLY A 312 17.10 -16.66 23.65
N ASN A 313 17.62 -15.64 24.34
CA ASN A 313 17.23 -15.28 25.71
C ASN A 313 16.18 -14.15 25.79
N LEU A 314 15.74 -13.57 24.66
CA LEU A 314 14.79 -12.46 24.66
C LEU A 314 13.36 -12.98 24.96
N PRO A 315 12.76 -12.62 26.10
CA PRO A 315 11.55 -13.28 26.59
C PRO A 315 10.27 -12.90 25.84
N ASN A 316 10.24 -11.72 25.21
CA ASN A 316 9.04 -11.18 24.56
C ASN A 316 9.14 -11.21 23.02
N LEU A 317 10.21 -11.77 22.45
CA LEU A 317 10.47 -11.73 21.03
C LEU A 317 9.47 -12.59 20.25
N LYS A 318 8.74 -11.97 19.32
CA LYS A 318 7.68 -12.60 18.54
C LYS A 318 7.89 -12.51 17.03
N HIS A 319 8.58 -11.48 16.56
CA HIS A 319 8.65 -11.17 15.13
C HIS A 319 10.08 -10.84 14.69
N LEU A 320 10.60 -11.64 13.76
CA LEU A 320 11.85 -11.39 13.03
C LEU A 320 11.50 -11.05 11.59
N VAL A 321 11.71 -9.81 11.19
CA VAL A 321 11.32 -9.30 9.87
C VAL A 321 12.54 -8.88 9.07
N ASN A 322 12.68 -9.43 7.86
CA ASN A 322 13.82 -9.16 6.98
C ASN A 322 15.16 -9.42 7.68
N VAL A 323 15.42 -10.68 8.02
CA VAL A 323 16.76 -11.12 8.41
C VAL A 323 17.66 -10.92 7.20
N ALA A 324 18.56 -9.94 7.30
CA ALA A 324 19.34 -9.45 6.19
C ALA A 324 20.82 -9.84 6.32
N ASP A 325 21.48 -9.84 5.17
CA ASP A 325 22.91 -9.98 5.02
C ASP A 325 23.35 -8.93 4.00
N GLU A 326 24.18 -7.98 4.44
CA GLU A 326 24.83 -7.05 3.53
C GLU A 326 26.32 -7.02 3.87
N ASP A 327 27.07 -7.86 3.15
CA ASP A 327 28.46 -7.62 2.76
C ASP A 327 28.48 -7.02 1.31
N GLU A 328 27.47 -6.23 0.92
CA GLU A 328 27.49 -5.47 -0.33
C GLU A 328 28.39 -4.23 -0.16
N ASP A 329 29.71 -4.44 -0.19
CA ASP A 329 30.61 -3.36 -0.59
C ASP A 329 30.21 -2.94 -2.01
N GLN A 330 29.46 -1.84 -2.14
CA GLN A 330 29.09 -1.24 -3.43
C GLN A 330 30.29 -0.75 -4.27
N ASP A 331 31.52 -0.92 -3.78
CA ASP A 331 32.76 -0.46 -4.41
C ASP A 331 33.55 -1.55 -5.14
N VAL A 332 33.08 -2.81 -5.20
CA VAL A 332 33.80 -3.88 -5.94
C VAL A 332 33.11 -4.18 -7.26
N ALA A 333 33.79 -3.82 -8.35
CA ALA A 333 33.36 -3.97 -9.74
C ALA A 333 32.84 -5.38 -10.07
N ASP A 334 31.84 -5.42 -10.97
CA ASP A 334 30.99 -6.51 -11.49
C ASP A 334 31.63 -7.87 -11.86
N ASP A 335 32.94 -8.06 -11.70
CA ASP A 335 33.62 -9.27 -12.15
C ASP A 335 34.03 -10.15 -10.96
N VAL A 336 33.18 -11.15 -10.68
CA VAL A 336 33.37 -12.30 -9.75
C VAL A 336 32.88 -12.06 -8.31
N TYR A 337 31.56 -12.04 -8.11
CA TYR A 337 30.97 -12.34 -6.80
C TYR A 337 31.16 -13.84 -6.50
N ASP A 338 32.06 -14.18 -5.58
CA ASP A 338 32.03 -15.46 -4.88
C ASP A 338 30.92 -15.40 -3.82
N TYR A 339 29.67 -15.60 -4.26
CA TYR A 339 28.51 -15.68 -3.36
C TYR A 339 28.64 -16.94 -2.48
N THR A 340 29.42 -16.84 -1.40
CA THR A 340 29.49 -17.91 -0.40
C THR A 340 28.15 -18.00 0.31
N VAL A 341 27.43 -19.10 0.07
CA VAL A 341 26.15 -19.39 0.71
C VAL A 341 26.37 -19.51 2.22
N LYS A 342 25.64 -18.72 3.01
CA LYS A 342 25.78 -18.68 4.48
C LYS A 342 24.87 -19.69 5.15
N GLU A 343 25.38 -20.40 6.14
CA GLU A 343 24.58 -21.34 6.93
C GLU A 343 23.72 -20.57 7.95
N LEU A 344 22.42 -20.85 7.96
CA LEU A 344 21.46 -20.26 8.90
C LEU A 344 20.69 -21.39 9.61
N ASP A 345 20.96 -21.58 10.89
CA ASP A 345 20.32 -22.61 11.71
C ASP A 345 19.07 -22.06 12.40
N LEU A 346 17.90 -22.45 11.90
CA LEU A 346 16.59 -22.06 12.42
C LEU A 346 16.32 -22.59 13.82
N SER A 347 17.05 -23.61 14.29
CA SER A 347 16.87 -24.16 15.64
C SER A 347 17.41 -23.25 16.75
N THR A 348 18.20 -22.24 16.37
CA THR A 348 18.71 -21.21 17.30
C THR A 348 17.71 -20.08 17.57
N ILE A 349 16.64 -20.02 16.77
CA ILE A 349 15.53 -19.07 16.94
C ILE A 349 14.72 -19.49 18.19
N PRO A 350 14.43 -18.58 19.14
CA PRO A 350 13.71 -18.94 20.35
C PRO A 350 12.30 -19.46 20.08
N GLU A 351 11.85 -20.40 20.91
CA GLU A 351 10.47 -20.89 20.92
C GLU A 351 9.51 -19.76 21.31
N GLY A 352 8.32 -19.72 20.71
CA GLY A 352 7.33 -18.65 20.92
C GLY A 352 7.34 -17.56 19.86
N ILE A 353 8.30 -17.56 18.93
CA ILE A 353 8.28 -16.69 17.75
C ILE A 353 7.12 -17.03 16.83
N GLU A 354 6.38 -16.01 16.40
CA GLU A 354 5.18 -16.10 15.56
C GLU A 354 5.50 -15.78 14.08
N THR A 355 6.47 -14.91 13.82
CA THR A 355 6.84 -14.45 12.47
C THR A 355 8.34 -14.56 12.22
N VAL A 356 8.72 -15.21 11.11
CA VAL A 356 10.10 -15.25 10.61
C VAL A 356 10.11 -14.93 9.11
N ILE A 357 10.72 -13.82 8.74
CA ILE A 357 10.85 -13.38 7.34
C ILE A 357 12.34 -13.24 7.02
N ILE A 358 12.86 -14.13 6.18
CA ILE A 358 14.27 -14.17 5.78
C ILE A 358 14.44 -13.36 4.49
N GLY A 359 15.34 -12.39 4.50
CA GLY A 359 15.52 -11.45 3.39
C GLY A 359 14.31 -10.54 3.15
N ASN A 360 14.39 -9.72 2.12
CA ASN A 360 13.35 -8.74 1.81
C ASN A 360 12.38 -9.27 0.73
N PRO A 361 11.08 -9.43 1.05
CA PRO A 361 10.09 -9.82 0.05
C PRO A 361 9.98 -8.85 -1.13
N GLU A 362 10.35 -7.58 -0.98
CA GLU A 362 10.21 -6.55 -2.03
C GLU A 362 11.32 -6.61 -3.08
N TYR A 363 12.52 -7.08 -2.72
CA TYR A 363 13.67 -7.16 -3.61
C TYR A 363 13.76 -8.48 -4.42
N ASP A 364 12.81 -9.39 -4.19
CA ASP A 364 12.69 -10.71 -4.85
C ASP A 364 12.42 -10.61 -6.38
N SER A 365 12.41 -9.40 -6.94
CA SER A 365 11.92 -9.03 -8.27
C SER A 365 12.99 -8.94 -9.38
N HIS A 366 14.27 -8.96 -9.02
CA HIS A 366 15.37 -8.93 -9.98
C HIS A 366 15.66 -10.34 -10.48
N HIS A 367 15.84 -10.50 -11.80
CA HIS A 367 15.91 -11.79 -12.50
C HIS A 367 17.08 -12.72 -12.11
N ASN A 368 17.85 -12.39 -11.07
CA ASN A 368 18.97 -13.13 -10.52
C ASN A 368 18.97 -13.02 -8.99
N VAL A 369 17.98 -13.57 -8.31
CA VAL A 369 18.07 -13.70 -6.85
C VAL A 369 18.97 -14.89 -6.54
N TYR A 370 20.23 -14.63 -6.21
CA TYR A 370 21.12 -15.69 -5.76
C TYR A 370 20.72 -16.13 -4.35
N PRO A 371 20.74 -17.43 -4.05
CA PRO A 371 20.44 -17.90 -2.71
C PRO A 371 21.51 -17.41 -1.73
N VAL A 372 21.08 -16.64 -0.74
CA VAL A 372 21.94 -16.03 0.28
C VAL A 372 22.25 -17.02 1.39
N TYR A 373 21.24 -17.79 1.80
CA TYR A 373 21.33 -18.69 2.94
C TYR A 373 21.14 -20.16 2.57
N ARG A 374 21.70 -21.06 3.37
CA ARG A 374 21.26 -22.44 3.51
C ARG A 374 20.58 -22.58 4.87
N LEU A 375 19.28 -22.84 4.84
CA LEU A 375 18.47 -23.04 6.04
C LEU A 375 18.64 -24.48 6.52
N ASN A 376 19.09 -24.61 7.77
CA ASN A 376 19.16 -25.87 8.49
C ASN A 376 18.40 -25.77 9.80
N GLY A 377 18.20 -26.92 10.45
CA GLY A 377 17.47 -26.98 11.72
C GLY A 377 15.96 -26.86 11.55
N ALA A 378 15.25 -27.37 12.54
CA ALA A 378 13.79 -27.35 12.55
C ALA A 378 13.30 -25.93 12.86
N LEU A 379 12.34 -25.43 12.07
CA LEU A 379 11.63 -24.20 12.42
C LEU A 379 10.85 -24.40 13.74
N PRO A 380 10.82 -23.42 14.65
CA PRO A 380 9.94 -23.45 15.82
C PRO A 380 8.47 -23.64 15.39
N ASN A 381 7.73 -24.47 16.11
CA ASN A 381 6.35 -24.80 15.72
C ASN A 381 5.34 -23.69 16.06
N SER A 382 5.77 -22.67 16.82
CA SER A 382 5.01 -21.46 17.11
C SER A 382 4.91 -20.51 15.91
N VAL A 383 5.72 -20.69 14.86
CA VAL A 383 5.73 -19.79 13.71
C VAL A 383 4.46 -19.96 12.89
N GLU A 384 3.71 -18.87 12.76
CA GLU A 384 2.48 -18.80 11.98
C GLU A 384 2.69 -18.06 10.64
N THR A 385 3.72 -17.22 10.54
CA THR A 385 4.09 -16.53 9.30
C THR A 385 5.57 -16.80 8.97
N PHE A 386 5.83 -17.47 7.86
CA PHE A 386 7.18 -17.84 7.46
C PHE A 386 7.48 -17.46 6.00
N TYR A 387 8.58 -16.75 5.77
CA TYR A 387 9.14 -16.50 4.44
C TYR A 387 10.58 -16.99 4.40
N THR A 388 10.85 -17.95 3.52
CA THR A 388 12.17 -18.59 3.41
C THR A 388 13.26 -17.65 2.86
N GLY A 389 12.88 -16.55 2.21
CA GLY A 389 13.79 -15.77 1.38
C GLY A 389 14.37 -16.59 0.24
N SER A 390 15.27 -16.01 -0.54
CA SER A 390 16.05 -16.77 -1.51
C SER A 390 17.13 -17.57 -0.78
N SER A 391 16.78 -18.80 -0.42
CA SER A 391 17.59 -19.68 0.41
C SER A 391 17.49 -21.13 -0.08
N TYR A 392 18.55 -21.91 0.11
CA TYR A 392 18.50 -23.37 -0.01
C TYR A 392 17.87 -23.97 1.25
N TYR A 393 16.95 -24.91 1.09
CA TYR A 393 16.34 -25.62 2.21
C TYR A 393 15.78 -26.98 1.77
N GLN A 394 15.61 -27.90 2.72
CA GLN A 394 14.95 -29.19 2.52
C GLN A 394 13.75 -29.28 3.46
N PHE A 395 12.60 -29.78 2.96
CA PHE A 395 11.39 -29.82 3.77
C PHE A 395 11.54 -30.71 5.01
N ASP A 396 12.21 -31.86 4.86
CA ASP A 396 12.46 -32.80 5.97
C ASP A 396 13.33 -32.16 7.08
N THR A 397 14.11 -31.12 6.74
CA THR A 397 14.98 -30.39 7.68
C THR A 397 14.23 -29.29 8.41
N ILE A 398 13.54 -28.41 7.65
CA ILE A 398 12.87 -27.24 8.24
C ILE A 398 11.50 -27.57 8.83
N PHE A 399 10.85 -28.64 8.35
CA PHE A 399 9.54 -29.14 8.79
C PHE A 399 9.62 -30.64 9.15
N PRO A 400 10.40 -31.02 10.18
CA PRO A 400 10.55 -32.43 10.55
C PRO A 400 9.19 -33.05 10.91
N SER A 401 9.03 -34.33 10.57
CA SER A 401 7.74 -35.05 10.63
C SER A 401 7.18 -35.25 12.04
N ASP A 402 7.99 -35.03 13.08
CA ASP A 402 7.61 -35.13 14.49
C ASP A 402 6.88 -33.88 15.01
N ARG A 403 6.80 -32.81 14.21
CA ARG A 403 6.15 -31.54 14.55
C ARG A 403 5.00 -31.22 13.59
N GLN A 404 3.99 -30.51 14.09
CA GLN A 404 2.87 -30.01 13.28
C GLN A 404 2.99 -28.50 13.11
N TYR A 405 2.76 -28.01 11.89
CA TYR A 405 2.89 -26.60 11.53
C TYR A 405 1.58 -26.06 10.98
N HIS A 406 1.12 -24.91 11.50
CA HIS A 406 -0.12 -24.26 11.09
C HIS A 406 0.16 -22.79 10.75
N PHE A 407 0.36 -22.52 9.46
CA PHE A 407 0.68 -21.19 8.97
C PHE A 407 -0.59 -20.38 8.66
N LYS A 408 -0.62 -19.12 9.13
CA LYS A 408 -1.44 -18.07 8.54
C LYS A 408 -0.93 -17.77 7.12
N GLU A 409 0.38 -17.63 6.97
CA GLU A 409 1.03 -17.37 5.69
C GLU A 409 2.37 -18.10 5.58
N LEU A 410 2.52 -18.91 4.53
CA LEU A 410 3.77 -19.60 4.20
C LEU A 410 4.24 -19.15 2.83
N THR A 411 5.43 -18.57 2.74
CA THR A 411 6.05 -18.16 1.49
C THR A 411 7.32 -18.97 1.23
N LEU A 412 7.32 -19.72 0.14
CA LEU A 412 8.40 -20.61 -0.28
C LEU A 412 9.06 -20.10 -1.56
N SER A 413 10.38 -19.91 -1.52
CA SER A 413 11.17 -19.51 -2.70
C SER A 413 11.66 -20.71 -3.51
N ALA A 414 12.01 -20.46 -4.77
CA ALA A 414 12.37 -21.48 -5.75
C ALA A 414 13.65 -22.28 -5.50
N HIS A 415 14.55 -21.79 -4.63
CA HIS A 415 15.85 -22.43 -4.38
C HIS A 415 15.79 -23.60 -3.40
N GLY A 416 14.62 -23.87 -2.81
CA GLY A 416 14.42 -24.98 -1.88
C GLY A 416 14.00 -26.29 -2.51
N ASP A 417 13.41 -27.14 -1.66
CA ASP A 417 12.97 -28.48 -2.02
C ASP A 417 11.87 -28.48 -3.09
N THR A 418 11.95 -29.44 -4.00
CA THR A 418 10.97 -29.64 -5.08
C THR A 418 10.00 -30.81 -4.79
N LYS A 419 10.22 -31.53 -3.69
CA LYS A 419 9.29 -32.56 -3.19
C LYS A 419 7.89 -32.00 -2.90
N PRO A 420 6.87 -32.87 -2.75
CA PRO A 420 5.58 -32.48 -2.18
C PRO A 420 5.76 -31.81 -0.82
N ILE A 421 4.95 -30.79 -0.54
CA ILE A 421 4.94 -30.15 0.79
C ILE A 421 4.50 -31.21 1.83
N PRO A 422 5.21 -31.37 2.96
CA PRO A 422 4.89 -32.39 3.95
C PRO A 422 3.46 -32.29 4.50
N THR A 423 2.86 -33.44 4.83
CA THR A 423 1.47 -33.50 5.31
C THR A 423 1.25 -32.90 6.71
N ASN A 424 2.33 -32.75 7.49
CA ASN A 424 2.34 -32.06 8.79
C ASN A 424 2.41 -30.53 8.66
N VAL A 425 2.38 -29.98 7.44
CA VAL A 425 2.35 -28.55 7.16
C VAL A 425 0.98 -28.15 6.61
N GLN A 426 0.30 -27.25 7.31
CA GLN A 426 -0.96 -26.63 6.87
C GLN A 426 -0.77 -25.13 6.73
N ALA A 427 -1.39 -24.51 5.73
CA ALA A 427 -1.32 -23.07 5.53
C ALA A 427 -2.66 -22.52 5.03
N LYS A 428 -3.11 -21.36 5.56
CA LYS A 428 -4.27 -20.63 5.01
C LYS A 428 -3.92 -19.89 3.72
N LYS A 429 -2.75 -19.23 3.70
CA LYS A 429 -2.17 -18.59 2.52
C LYS A 429 -0.83 -19.25 2.19
N LEU A 430 -0.68 -19.72 0.95
CA LEU A 430 0.58 -20.23 0.42
C LEU A 430 1.05 -19.32 -0.71
N CYS A 431 2.25 -18.74 -0.57
CA CYS A 431 2.90 -17.96 -1.60
C CYS A 431 4.11 -18.73 -2.14
N LEU A 432 4.23 -18.79 -3.46
CA LEU A 432 5.33 -19.39 -4.18
C LEU A 432 6.07 -18.27 -4.90
N SER A 433 7.35 -18.08 -4.57
CA SER A 433 8.17 -17.01 -5.15
C SER A 433 9.28 -17.52 -6.06
N ASN A 434 9.53 -16.82 -7.17
CA ASN A 434 10.69 -16.98 -8.07
C ASN A 434 10.84 -18.34 -8.78
N TYR A 435 9.80 -19.17 -8.86
CA TYR A 435 9.90 -20.46 -9.57
C TYR A 435 10.00 -20.23 -11.08
N TYR A 436 11.08 -20.68 -11.73
CA TYR A 436 11.20 -20.55 -13.19
C TYR A 436 10.39 -21.60 -13.97
N LYS A 437 10.26 -22.80 -13.39
CA LYS A 437 9.49 -23.92 -13.92
C LYS A 437 9.13 -24.86 -12.79
N ARG A 438 7.84 -25.14 -12.60
CA ARG A 438 7.38 -26.11 -11.59
C ARG A 438 6.11 -26.81 -12.06
N VAL A 439 6.06 -28.12 -11.85
CA VAL A 439 4.91 -28.95 -12.21
C VAL A 439 4.31 -29.52 -10.93
N PHE A 440 3.02 -29.25 -10.69
CA PHE A 440 2.26 -29.74 -9.54
C PHE A 440 1.41 -30.96 -9.90
N ASN A 441 1.62 -32.04 -9.17
CA ASN A 441 0.85 -33.28 -9.19
C ASN A 441 -0.24 -33.26 -8.12
N GLU A 442 -1.17 -34.21 -8.19
CA GLU A 442 -2.17 -34.42 -7.14
C GLU A 442 -1.47 -34.75 -5.82
N GLY A 443 -1.75 -33.97 -4.77
CA GLY A 443 -1.15 -34.13 -3.44
C GLY A 443 0.12 -33.30 -3.17
N ASP A 444 0.64 -32.56 -4.15
CA ASP A 444 1.85 -31.74 -3.95
C ASP A 444 1.62 -30.49 -3.08
N LEU A 445 0.37 -29.99 -3.04
CA LEU A 445 -0.06 -28.84 -2.24
C LEU A 445 -0.80 -29.32 -0.98
N PRO A 446 -0.59 -28.67 0.19
CA PRO A 446 -1.28 -29.04 1.41
C PRO A 446 -2.78 -28.73 1.34
N ALA A 447 -3.57 -29.50 2.11
CA ALA A 447 -5.00 -29.24 2.25
C ALA A 447 -5.26 -27.98 3.11
N GLY A 448 -6.39 -27.31 2.88
CA GLY A 448 -6.82 -26.16 3.70
C GLY A 448 -6.33 -24.79 3.24
N ILE A 449 -5.56 -24.72 2.15
CA ILE A 449 -5.17 -23.45 1.51
C ILE A 449 -6.42 -22.75 1.00
N GLU A 450 -6.62 -21.50 1.40
CA GLU A 450 -7.68 -20.62 0.89
C GLU A 450 -7.16 -19.64 -0.17
N ILE A 451 -5.90 -19.19 -0.04
CA ILE A 451 -5.26 -18.23 -0.95
C ILE A 451 -3.96 -18.83 -1.48
N LEU A 452 -3.85 -18.93 -2.80
CA LEU A 452 -2.63 -19.38 -3.48
C LEU A 452 -2.02 -18.23 -4.29
N ASP A 453 -0.80 -17.84 -3.93
CA ASP A 453 -0.11 -16.67 -4.45
C ASP A 453 1.13 -17.10 -5.26
N PHE A 454 1.26 -16.54 -6.48
CA PHE A 454 2.41 -16.73 -7.36
C PHE A 454 3.16 -15.41 -7.57
N LYS A 455 4.27 -15.26 -6.85
CA LYS A 455 5.12 -14.08 -6.93
C LYS A 455 6.30 -14.34 -7.87
N TYR A 456 6.40 -13.60 -8.97
CA TYR A 456 7.51 -13.67 -9.95
C TYR A 456 7.80 -15.09 -10.52
N CYS A 457 6.86 -16.02 -10.45
CA CYS A 457 7.01 -17.36 -11.03
C CYS A 457 6.85 -17.35 -12.57
N LYS A 458 7.39 -18.36 -13.25
CA LYS A 458 7.28 -18.63 -14.68
C LYS A 458 7.03 -20.13 -14.86
N GLN A 459 6.39 -20.51 -15.97
CA GLN A 459 6.09 -21.89 -16.39
C GLN A 459 5.58 -22.82 -15.25
N ILE A 460 4.56 -22.38 -14.51
CA ILE A 460 3.86 -23.21 -13.53
C ILE A 460 2.78 -24.04 -14.25
N GLU A 461 2.84 -25.34 -14.08
CA GLU A 461 1.90 -26.29 -14.68
C GLU A 461 1.24 -27.16 -13.61
N PHE A 462 -0.07 -27.34 -13.71
CA PHE A 462 -0.83 -28.30 -12.93
C PHE A 462 -1.22 -29.47 -13.82
N LYS A 463 -0.74 -30.69 -13.53
CA LYS A 463 -0.97 -31.86 -14.40
C LYS A 463 -2.44 -32.24 -14.55
N SER A 464 -3.27 -31.96 -13.55
CA SER A 464 -4.69 -32.27 -13.57
C SER A 464 -5.49 -31.23 -12.77
N SER A 465 -6.81 -31.24 -12.92
CA SER A 465 -7.70 -30.41 -12.08
C SER A 465 -7.64 -30.77 -10.59
N ARG A 466 -7.27 -32.02 -10.25
CA ARG A 466 -7.08 -32.47 -8.86
C ARG A 466 -5.75 -32.02 -8.24
N SER A 467 -4.84 -31.48 -9.06
CA SER A 467 -3.60 -30.87 -8.56
C SER A 467 -3.86 -29.54 -7.83
N LEU A 468 -5.05 -28.94 -7.97
CA LEU A 468 -5.45 -27.74 -7.26
C LEU A 468 -6.46 -28.11 -6.16
N PRO A 469 -6.14 -27.90 -4.86
CA PRO A 469 -7.07 -28.18 -3.77
C PRO A 469 -8.40 -27.44 -3.87
N ASP A 470 -9.52 -28.13 -3.58
CA ASP A 470 -10.87 -27.54 -3.59
C ASP A 470 -11.07 -26.45 -2.51
N SER A 471 -10.16 -26.31 -1.54
CA SER A 471 -10.25 -25.27 -0.50
C SER A 471 -9.90 -23.86 -1.01
N ILE A 472 -9.25 -23.76 -2.19
CA ILE A 472 -8.75 -22.48 -2.71
C ILE A 472 -9.91 -21.61 -3.19
N LYS A 473 -9.98 -20.40 -2.65
CA LYS A 473 -10.99 -19.37 -2.96
C LYS A 473 -10.43 -18.28 -3.87
N GLU A 474 -9.14 -18.00 -3.76
CA GLU A 474 -8.45 -16.93 -4.47
C GLU A 474 -7.08 -17.38 -4.99
N ILE A 475 -6.76 -16.98 -6.22
CA ILE A 475 -5.42 -17.06 -6.79
C ILE A 475 -4.88 -15.66 -7.04
N VAL A 476 -3.68 -15.38 -6.51
CA VAL A 476 -2.98 -14.11 -6.69
C VAL A 476 -1.79 -14.31 -7.63
N VAL A 477 -1.63 -13.39 -8.59
CA VAL A 477 -0.71 -13.52 -9.73
C VAL A 477 0.04 -12.21 -9.92
N TYR A 478 1.38 -12.27 -9.99
CA TYR A 478 2.25 -11.09 -10.14
C TYR A 478 2.93 -11.06 -11.51
N ASN A 479 2.64 -10.06 -12.34
CA ASN A 479 3.33 -9.78 -13.62
C ASN A 479 3.48 -10.98 -14.60
N GLN A 480 2.61 -11.98 -14.53
CA GLN A 480 2.70 -13.24 -15.28
C GLN A 480 1.80 -13.27 -16.53
N THR A 481 2.21 -14.04 -17.54
CA THR A 481 1.43 -14.33 -18.76
C THR A 481 0.64 -15.64 -18.70
N LEU A 482 -0.22 -15.82 -19.70
CA LEU A 482 -0.78 -17.12 -20.13
C LEU A 482 0.22 -18.28 -20.23
N ASN A 483 1.48 -18.01 -20.60
CA ASN A 483 2.51 -19.04 -20.71
C ASN A 483 3.22 -19.29 -19.39
N ASP A 484 3.09 -18.37 -18.42
CA ASP A 484 3.76 -18.45 -17.13
C ASP A 484 2.95 -19.23 -16.11
N LEU A 485 1.61 -19.21 -16.20
CA LEU A 485 0.72 -19.96 -15.31
C LEU A 485 -0.36 -20.72 -16.11
N HIS A 486 -0.28 -22.04 -16.12
CA HIS A 486 -1.32 -22.91 -16.68
C HIS A 486 -2.26 -23.42 -15.58
N ILE A 487 -3.22 -22.57 -15.19
CA ILE A 487 -4.30 -22.95 -14.27
C ILE A 487 -5.22 -23.95 -15.00
N PRO A 488 -5.51 -25.14 -14.43
CA PRO A 488 -6.41 -26.11 -15.05
C PRO A 488 -7.75 -25.47 -15.41
N GLY A 489 -8.09 -25.46 -16.69
CA GLY A 489 -9.42 -25.03 -17.13
C GLY A 489 -10.46 -26.02 -16.62
N ASN A 490 -11.52 -25.52 -16.00
CA ASN A 490 -12.68 -26.33 -15.67
C ASN A 490 -13.32 -26.85 -16.96
N SER A 491 -12.96 -28.07 -17.36
CA SER A 491 -13.81 -28.84 -18.25
C SER A 491 -15.17 -29.02 -17.56
N LYS A 492 -16.27 -29.11 -18.32
CA LYS A 492 -17.65 -29.25 -17.80
C LYS A 492 -17.87 -30.43 -16.83
N THR A 493 -16.84 -31.22 -16.54
CA THR A 493 -16.84 -32.39 -15.66
C THR A 493 -16.00 -32.23 -14.39
N SER A 494 -15.28 -31.11 -14.16
CA SER A 494 -14.53 -30.88 -12.91
C SER A 494 -15.26 -29.94 -11.95
N ASN A 495 -15.53 -30.44 -10.75
CA ASN A 495 -16.25 -29.78 -9.67
C ASN A 495 -15.39 -28.80 -8.84
N THR A 496 -14.45 -28.03 -9.42
CA THR A 496 -13.79 -26.96 -8.62
C THR A 496 -14.75 -25.76 -8.51
N ARG A 497 -15.75 -25.91 -7.63
CA ARG A 497 -16.82 -24.92 -7.38
C ARG A 497 -16.39 -23.77 -6.47
N SER A 498 -15.16 -23.79 -5.96
CA SER A 498 -14.69 -22.90 -4.89
C SER A 498 -13.86 -21.71 -5.38
N LEU A 499 -13.18 -21.80 -6.52
CA LEU A 499 -12.38 -20.71 -7.06
C LEU A 499 -13.29 -19.66 -7.72
N GLU A 500 -13.59 -18.59 -6.98
CA GLU A 500 -14.47 -17.50 -7.42
C GLU A 500 -13.72 -16.18 -7.71
N CYS A 501 -12.47 -16.05 -7.24
CA CYS A 501 -11.69 -14.83 -7.29
C CYS A 501 -10.29 -15.04 -7.92
N ILE A 502 -9.86 -14.11 -8.77
CA ILE A 502 -8.47 -13.98 -9.18
C ILE A 502 -8.02 -12.53 -8.97
N THR A 503 -6.83 -12.36 -8.41
CA THR A 503 -6.18 -11.07 -8.22
C THR A 503 -4.91 -10.96 -9.03
N PHE A 504 -4.84 -9.96 -9.90
CA PHE A 504 -3.65 -9.61 -10.68
C PHE A 504 -2.96 -8.40 -10.08
N ILE A 505 -1.70 -8.58 -9.72
CA ILE A 505 -0.84 -7.52 -9.21
C ILE A 505 0.17 -7.17 -10.30
N ASN A 506 0.18 -5.89 -10.66
CA ASN A 506 1.17 -5.33 -11.55
C ASN A 506 2.21 -4.61 -10.69
N ASP A 507 3.37 -5.23 -10.47
CA ASP A 507 4.50 -4.58 -9.81
C ASP A 507 5.38 -3.94 -10.88
N CYS A 508 5.59 -2.62 -10.89
CA CYS A 508 6.20 -1.83 -11.99
C CYS A 508 7.62 -2.23 -12.41
N ILE A 509 8.16 -3.29 -11.82
CA ILE A 509 9.52 -3.80 -11.98
C ILE A 509 9.67 -4.60 -13.30
N LEU A 510 8.59 -5.16 -13.85
CA LEU A 510 8.61 -5.92 -15.11
C LEU A 510 7.63 -5.37 -16.13
N ASN A 511 8.04 -5.35 -17.41
CA ASN A 511 7.17 -4.97 -18.52
C ASN A 511 5.89 -5.82 -18.54
N LEU A 512 4.73 -5.17 -18.57
CA LEU A 512 3.42 -5.83 -18.70
C LEU A 512 3.42 -6.84 -19.85
N LYS A 513 3.20 -8.11 -19.52
CA LYS A 513 3.04 -9.14 -20.53
C LYS A 513 1.57 -9.54 -20.64
N ARG A 514 1.09 -9.64 -21.89
CA ARG A 514 -0.33 -9.67 -22.24
C ARG A 514 -0.97 -11.05 -22.05
N GLY A 515 -2.26 -11.02 -21.70
CA GLY A 515 -3.20 -12.12 -21.83
C GLY A 515 -3.03 -13.15 -20.73
N VAL A 516 -3.82 -13.05 -19.66
CA VAL A 516 -4.08 -14.18 -18.77
C VAL A 516 -5.48 -14.71 -19.10
N LYS A 517 -5.64 -16.03 -19.34
CA LYS A 517 -6.99 -16.61 -19.47
C LYS A 517 -7.58 -16.71 -18.08
N ILE A 518 -8.58 -15.90 -17.83
CA ILE A 518 -9.41 -16.01 -16.63
C ILE A 518 -10.33 -17.24 -16.84
N PRO A 519 -10.29 -18.25 -15.95
CA PRO A 519 -11.20 -19.40 -16.02
C PRO A 519 -12.67 -18.97 -16.03
N GLU A 520 -13.54 -19.76 -16.69
CA GLU A 520 -14.99 -19.46 -16.74
C GLU A 520 -15.68 -19.54 -15.37
N SER A 521 -15.06 -20.13 -14.34
CA SER A 521 -15.61 -20.17 -12.98
C SER A 521 -15.49 -18.83 -12.23
N ILE A 522 -14.61 -17.92 -12.66
CA ILE A 522 -14.30 -16.70 -11.92
C ILE A 522 -15.47 -15.70 -12.01
N ARG A 523 -15.84 -15.14 -10.86
CA ARG A 523 -16.88 -14.10 -10.72
C ARG A 523 -16.30 -12.74 -10.37
N THR A 524 -15.19 -12.71 -9.64
CA THR A 524 -14.53 -11.48 -9.19
C THR A 524 -13.10 -11.41 -9.72
N LEU A 525 -12.75 -10.26 -10.28
CA LEU A 525 -11.41 -9.95 -10.78
C LEU A 525 -10.88 -8.71 -10.06
N ASN A 526 -9.78 -8.85 -9.31
CA ASN A 526 -9.06 -7.69 -8.77
C ASN A 526 -7.83 -7.44 -9.64
N THR A 527 -7.56 -6.18 -10.01
CA THR A 527 -6.46 -5.86 -10.92
C THR A 527 -6.07 -4.39 -10.88
N VAL A 528 -4.86 -4.07 -11.33
CA VAL A 528 -4.50 -2.67 -11.62
C VAL A 528 -5.17 -2.19 -12.91
N PHE A 529 -5.58 -0.92 -12.94
CA PHE A 529 -6.13 -0.30 -14.15
C PHE A 529 -5.02 -0.05 -15.20
N ASP A 530 -4.98 -0.88 -16.24
CA ASP A 530 -4.05 -0.75 -17.38
C ASP A 530 -4.77 -0.96 -18.72
N ALA A 531 -4.51 -0.07 -19.68
CA ALA A 531 -5.05 -0.09 -21.04
C ALA A 531 -4.76 -1.37 -21.84
N THR A 532 -3.74 -2.11 -21.44
CA THR A 532 -3.17 -3.25 -22.16
C THR A 532 -3.54 -4.61 -21.57
N ASN A 533 -4.14 -4.64 -20.37
CA ASN A 533 -4.34 -5.88 -19.60
C ASN A 533 -5.56 -6.71 -20.02
N PHE A 534 -6.58 -6.12 -20.65
CA PHE A 534 -7.85 -6.82 -20.91
C PHE A 534 -8.24 -6.85 -22.39
N PRO A 535 -7.57 -7.66 -23.23
CA PRO A 535 -8.05 -7.94 -24.58
C PRO A 535 -9.36 -8.76 -24.58
N TYR A 536 -9.65 -9.49 -23.49
CA TYR A 536 -10.86 -10.30 -23.31
C TYR A 536 -11.24 -10.38 -21.82
N ILE A 537 -12.52 -10.17 -21.51
CA ILE A 537 -13.09 -10.32 -20.16
C ILE A 537 -14.19 -11.39 -20.26
N PRO A 538 -14.09 -12.52 -19.52
CA PRO A 538 -15.12 -13.55 -19.54
C PRO A 538 -16.52 -13.00 -19.23
N THR A 539 -17.54 -13.54 -19.88
CA THR A 539 -18.96 -13.21 -19.60
C THR A 539 -19.39 -13.58 -18.19
N THR A 540 -18.64 -14.44 -17.52
CA THR A 540 -18.90 -14.98 -16.18
C THR A 540 -18.51 -14.01 -15.07
N LEU A 541 -17.66 -13.02 -15.36
CA LEU A 541 -17.30 -11.97 -14.41
C LEU A 541 -18.50 -11.07 -14.09
N THR A 542 -18.80 -10.95 -12.80
CA THR A 542 -19.82 -10.05 -12.25
C THR A 542 -19.21 -8.82 -11.63
N ASN A 543 -17.99 -8.94 -11.09
CA ASN A 543 -17.30 -7.89 -10.35
C ASN A 543 -15.87 -7.71 -10.89
N ILE A 544 -15.49 -6.46 -11.17
CA ILE A 544 -14.09 -6.10 -11.44
C ILE A 544 -13.74 -4.96 -10.49
N ASN A 545 -12.65 -5.12 -9.75
CA ASN A 545 -12.15 -4.11 -8.84
C ASN A 545 -10.78 -3.67 -9.36
N PHE A 546 -10.66 -2.38 -9.61
CA PHE A 546 -9.44 -1.72 -10.02
C PHE A 546 -8.78 -1.07 -8.82
N THR A 547 -7.49 -1.35 -8.63
CA THR A 547 -6.64 -0.69 -7.63
C THR A 547 -5.57 0.13 -8.33
N ASN A 548 -5.19 1.24 -7.70
CA ASN A 548 -4.07 2.09 -8.11
C ASN A 548 -2.77 1.67 -7.41
N SER A 549 -2.86 0.84 -6.36
CA SER A 549 -1.70 0.27 -5.68
C SER A 549 -1.14 -0.94 -6.42
N ILE A 550 0.15 -0.86 -6.70
CA ILE A 550 0.99 -1.77 -7.50
C ILE A 550 1.57 -2.92 -6.65
N LYS A 551 1.54 -2.81 -5.31
CA LYS A 551 2.41 -3.62 -4.43
C LYS A 551 1.70 -4.66 -3.55
N SER A 552 0.38 -4.63 -3.44
CA SER A 552 -0.42 -5.64 -2.72
C SER A 552 -1.89 -5.52 -3.09
N VAL A 553 -2.70 -6.53 -2.76
CA VAL A 553 -4.16 -6.40 -2.67
C VAL A 553 -4.45 -5.40 -1.55
N SER A 554 -4.26 -4.10 -1.81
CA SER A 554 -4.73 -3.08 -0.88
C SER A 554 -6.24 -3.17 -0.84
N ASP A 555 -6.84 -3.11 0.34
CA ASP A 555 -8.30 -3.00 0.53
C ASP A 555 -8.89 -1.77 -0.20
N ASN A 556 -8.04 -0.85 -0.65
CA ASN A 556 -8.39 0.36 -1.37
C ASN A 556 -8.71 0.04 -2.84
N ILE A 557 -10.01 -0.10 -3.12
CA ILE A 557 -10.55 -0.22 -4.47
C ILE A 557 -10.85 1.17 -5.02
N ASP A 558 -10.04 1.63 -5.97
CA ASP A 558 -10.20 2.95 -6.58
C ASP A 558 -11.37 3.00 -7.56
N CYS A 559 -11.58 1.95 -8.37
CA CYS A 559 -12.69 1.89 -9.31
C CYS A 559 -13.31 0.49 -9.42
N GLN A 560 -14.63 0.43 -9.43
CA GLN A 560 -15.39 -0.81 -9.52
C GLN A 560 -16.16 -0.90 -10.83
N VAL A 561 -16.28 -2.12 -11.35
CA VAL A 561 -17.23 -2.49 -12.40
C VAL A 561 -18.15 -3.57 -11.87
N ARG A 562 -19.46 -3.39 -12.06
CA ARG A 562 -20.50 -4.36 -11.72
C ARG A 562 -21.31 -4.70 -12.97
N LYS A 563 -21.58 -5.98 -13.17
CA LYS A 563 -22.48 -6.45 -14.23
C LYS A 563 -23.92 -6.19 -13.83
N LEU A 564 -24.68 -5.48 -14.68
CA LEU A 564 -26.10 -5.19 -14.44
C LEU A 564 -26.99 -6.27 -15.07
N ASP A 565 -26.68 -6.70 -16.29
CA ASP A 565 -27.38 -7.77 -17.00
C ASP A 565 -26.45 -8.48 -18.00
N SER A 566 -27.00 -9.21 -18.97
CA SER A 566 -26.20 -9.92 -19.98
C SER A 566 -25.45 -9.01 -20.96
N LYS A 567 -25.76 -7.70 -21.02
CA LYS A 567 -25.25 -6.74 -22.00
C LYS A 567 -24.61 -5.50 -21.40
N TYR A 568 -24.95 -5.11 -20.17
CA TYR A 568 -24.56 -3.84 -19.58
C TYR A 568 -23.78 -3.99 -18.28
N TYR A 569 -22.84 -3.07 -18.10
CA TYR A 569 -21.97 -2.96 -16.94
C TYR A 569 -22.00 -1.52 -16.42
N LEU A 570 -21.99 -1.38 -15.10
CA LEU A 570 -21.82 -0.11 -14.40
C LEU A 570 -20.36 0.00 -13.97
N MET A 571 -19.75 1.16 -14.19
CA MET A 571 -18.43 1.52 -13.67
C MET A 571 -18.55 2.74 -12.77
N PHE A 572 -17.89 2.73 -11.62
CA PHE A 572 -17.88 3.82 -10.64
C PHE A 572 -16.55 3.90 -9.89
N GLY A 573 -15.92 5.07 -9.82
CA GLY A 573 -14.72 5.33 -9.01
C GLY A 573 -13.66 6.15 -9.76
N THR A 574 -12.41 6.10 -9.33
CA THR A 574 -11.29 6.83 -9.92
C THR A 574 -10.27 5.88 -10.54
N THR A 575 -9.64 6.27 -11.64
CA THR A 575 -8.57 5.48 -12.27
C THR A 575 -7.20 6.13 -12.07
N ASN A 576 -6.13 5.33 -12.26
CA ASN A 576 -4.70 5.64 -12.17
C ASN A 576 -4.22 6.98 -12.78
N ARG A 577 -5.08 7.70 -13.51
CA ARG A 577 -4.79 8.99 -14.12
C ARG A 577 -6.00 9.93 -14.05
N ILE A 578 -6.28 10.44 -12.86
CA ILE A 578 -6.90 11.77 -12.65
C ILE A 578 -8.39 11.83 -13.09
N ASN A 579 -9.05 10.70 -13.29
CA ASN A 579 -10.38 10.68 -13.90
C ASN A 579 -11.38 9.96 -13.02
N PHE A 580 -12.36 10.69 -12.46
CA PHE A 580 -13.53 10.09 -11.84
C PHE A 580 -14.49 9.58 -12.91
N ILE A 581 -14.80 8.29 -12.90
CA ILE A 581 -15.64 7.66 -13.91
C ILE A 581 -16.87 7.13 -13.22
N SER A 582 -18.03 7.57 -13.69
CA SER A 582 -19.31 6.93 -13.42
C SER A 582 -20.05 6.78 -14.74
N THR A 583 -20.21 5.55 -15.23
CA THR A 583 -20.84 5.30 -16.53
C THR A 583 -21.46 3.90 -16.63
N ILE A 584 -22.51 3.78 -17.43
CA ILE A 584 -23.04 2.49 -17.88
C ILE A 584 -22.57 2.27 -19.30
N PHE A 585 -22.05 1.08 -19.58
CA PHE A 585 -21.52 0.75 -20.90
C PHE A 585 -21.92 -0.66 -21.34
N ASN A 586 -21.95 -0.87 -22.65
CA ASN A 586 -22.29 -2.16 -23.23
C ASN A 586 -21.06 -3.08 -23.28
N GLN A 587 -21.26 -4.39 -23.13
CA GLN A 587 -20.22 -5.41 -23.17
C GLN A 587 -19.31 -5.30 -24.41
N SER A 588 -19.86 -4.90 -25.57
CA SER A 588 -19.07 -4.69 -26.80
C SER A 588 -17.97 -3.64 -26.66
N MET A 589 -18.07 -2.72 -25.69
CA MET A 589 -17.03 -1.73 -25.42
C MET A 589 -15.76 -2.33 -24.81
N PHE A 590 -15.82 -3.54 -24.22
CA PHE A 590 -14.62 -4.25 -23.77
C PHE A 590 -13.73 -4.67 -24.95
N ASN A 591 -14.33 -5.09 -26.08
CA ASN A 591 -13.58 -5.50 -27.28
C ASN A 591 -12.82 -4.32 -27.94
N SER A 592 -13.28 -3.09 -27.69
CA SER A 592 -12.66 -1.87 -28.20
C SER A 592 -11.95 -1.13 -27.07
N SER A 593 -10.80 -1.62 -26.59
CA SER A 593 -10.00 -1.08 -25.46
C SER A 593 -10.72 0.03 -24.69
N LEU A 594 -11.52 -0.36 -23.69
CA LEU A 594 -12.30 0.52 -22.81
C LEU A 594 -11.48 1.75 -22.40
N VAL A 595 -10.20 1.52 -22.10
CA VAL A 595 -9.22 2.54 -21.72
C VAL A 595 -8.92 3.51 -22.86
N LYS A 596 -8.67 3.06 -24.10
CA LYS A 596 -8.53 3.99 -25.24
C LYS A 596 -9.74 4.89 -25.42
N LYS A 597 -10.97 4.39 -25.18
CA LYS A 597 -12.20 5.22 -25.28
C LYS A 597 -12.37 6.19 -24.10
N ILE A 598 -11.89 5.82 -22.92
CA ILE A 598 -11.86 6.69 -21.74
C ILE A 598 -10.79 7.78 -21.91
N GLU A 599 -9.58 7.41 -22.33
CA GLU A 599 -8.43 8.30 -22.51
C GLU A 599 -8.52 9.16 -23.79
N SER A 600 -9.08 8.66 -24.89
CA SER A 600 -9.25 9.47 -26.10
C SER A 600 -10.28 10.59 -25.91
N ARG A 601 -11.20 10.43 -24.95
CA ARG A 601 -12.21 11.43 -24.60
C ARG A 601 -11.71 12.43 -23.55
N SER A 602 -10.55 12.20 -22.94
CA SER A 602 -9.91 13.10 -21.99
C SER A 602 -8.88 14.04 -22.62
N LYS A 603 -8.58 13.90 -23.92
CA LYS A 603 -7.78 14.88 -24.65
C LYS A 603 -8.70 16.00 -25.18
N PRO A 604 -8.48 17.28 -24.81
CA PRO A 604 -9.24 18.36 -25.41
C PRO A 604 -9.00 18.36 -26.93
N ASN A 605 -10.08 18.50 -27.70
CA ASN A 605 -10.01 18.67 -29.15
C ASN A 605 -9.09 19.87 -29.45
N GLN A 606 -7.85 19.61 -29.86
CA GLN A 606 -7.08 20.62 -30.59
C GLN A 606 -7.87 20.89 -31.87
N LYS A 607 -8.58 22.03 -31.90
CA LYS A 607 -9.03 22.61 -33.16
C LYS A 607 -7.76 22.79 -34.00
N VAL A 608 -7.59 21.93 -35.00
CA VAL A 608 -6.60 22.08 -36.04
C VAL A 608 -6.93 23.40 -36.74
N THR A 609 -6.18 24.45 -36.42
CA THR A 609 -6.07 25.61 -37.31
C THR A 609 -5.34 25.12 -38.56
N THR A 610 -6.12 24.72 -39.57
CA THR A 610 -5.61 24.57 -40.92
C THR A 610 -5.26 25.97 -41.43
N SER A 611 -4.01 26.38 -41.27
CA SER A 611 -3.44 27.46 -42.07
C SER A 611 -3.26 26.93 -43.49
N SER A 612 -4.13 27.41 -44.38
CA SER A 612 -4.01 27.23 -45.81
C SER A 612 -2.74 27.92 -46.32
N SER A 613 -1.69 27.14 -46.58
CA SER A 613 -0.56 27.58 -47.41
C SER A 613 -0.96 27.52 -48.88
N SER A 614 -1.63 28.56 -49.38
CA SER A 614 -1.69 28.85 -50.80
C SER A 614 -0.39 29.54 -51.22
N GLY A 615 0.35 28.89 -52.11
CA GLY A 615 1.67 29.32 -52.55
C GLY A 615 1.67 30.62 -53.36
N CYS A 616 2.87 31.19 -53.45
CA CYS A 616 3.28 32.01 -54.57
C CYS A 616 4.80 31.88 -54.70
N GLN A 617 5.24 31.03 -55.63
CA GLN A 617 6.47 31.29 -56.38
C GLN A 617 6.17 32.43 -57.35
N ILE A 618 7.11 33.35 -57.55
CA ILE A 618 7.63 33.81 -58.85
C ILE A 618 8.70 34.88 -58.58
N GLN A 619 9.87 34.59 -59.18
CA GLN A 619 11.09 35.38 -59.43
C GLN A 619 12.03 35.71 -58.27
#